data_AF-A0AAE4FNV4-F1
#
_entry.id   AF-A0AAE4FNV4-F1
#
_cell.length_a   1.000
_cell.length_b   1.000
_cell.length_c   1.000
_cell.angle_alpha   90.00
_cell.angle_beta   90.00
_cell.angle_gamma   90.00
#
_symmetry.space_group_name_H-M   'P 1'
#
loop_
_entity.id
_entity.type
_entity.pdbx_description
1 polymer ?
#
loop_
_entity_poly.entity_id
_entity_poly.type
_entity_poly.pdbx_seq_one_letter_code
_entity_poly.pdbx_strand_id
1 'polypeptide(L)'
;MQSSRLMLYQITVKVDSDSIYHQPYRLEVEHFILDVMLGQSKVVEALNIALRVKNYQDFLPEVSSDIESRITQIKLRDSSLSFFLIDLAQHIESLGSFWFGIKKIYWESPKRVWVAETPQEERDLGLITNDFQRESHENKCYRQMAPEMLESLIKNRQLHRNLVLPMSFYREGCNEFSSRRYTSSFINFYFYLDDLYGQGKTKNKEVENLFKSSEHIRKAFEEAIRFFQDEENSENWEELKEFLEMEKKAFSVDGLIELIVQIRGNLSHFSQKSSKKKGHPLNQRDFRSVALLMKSICIFTFTELTTGEQPK
;
A
#
# COMPACT_ATOMS: atom_id res chain seq x y z
N MET A 1 -27.93 24.63 -27.13
CA MET A 1 -26.75 24.04 -26.46
C MET A 1 -27.13 23.81 -25.01
N GLN A 2 -27.45 22.57 -24.61
CA GLN A 2 -27.64 22.24 -23.20
C GLN A 2 -26.31 22.41 -22.50
N SER A 3 -26.23 23.35 -21.56
CA SER A 3 -25.11 23.43 -20.62
C SER A 3 -25.04 22.09 -19.88
N SER A 4 -23.99 21.31 -20.16
CA SER A 4 -23.79 20.03 -19.48
C SER A 4 -23.55 20.34 -18.01
N ARG A 5 -24.56 20.08 -17.17
CA ARG A 5 -24.46 20.29 -15.73
C ARG A 5 -23.39 19.35 -15.17
N LEU A 6 -22.48 19.90 -14.38
CA LEU A 6 -21.38 19.18 -13.75
C LEU A 6 -21.71 19.01 -12.27
N MET A 7 -21.32 17.87 -11.69
CA MET A 7 -21.44 17.60 -10.26
C MET A 7 -20.18 16.88 -9.80
N LEU A 8 -19.79 17.10 -8.54
CA LEU A 8 -18.74 16.33 -7.91
C LEU A 8 -19.33 15.11 -7.21
N TYR A 9 -18.91 13.93 -7.67
CA TYR A 9 -19.11 12.70 -6.93
C TYR A 9 -17.87 12.46 -6.07
N GLN A 10 -18.03 12.44 -4.75
CA GLN A 10 -16.93 12.39 -3.79
C GLN A 10 -17.03 11.17 -2.88
N ILE A 11 -15.88 10.56 -2.61
CA ILE A 11 -15.69 9.70 -1.45
C ILE A 11 -14.74 10.38 -0.45
N THR A 12 -15.03 10.21 0.82
CA THR A 12 -14.11 10.53 1.91
C THR A 12 -13.61 9.21 2.48
N VAL A 13 -12.30 9.01 2.44
CA VAL A 13 -11.63 7.82 2.98
C VAL A 13 -10.76 8.22 4.16
N LYS A 14 -10.85 7.43 5.23
CA LYS A 14 -9.92 7.56 6.36
C LYS A 14 -8.54 7.06 5.94
N VAL A 15 -7.50 7.73 6.42
CA VAL A 15 -6.10 7.35 6.23
C VAL A 15 -5.46 7.11 7.59
N ASP A 16 -4.87 5.93 7.76
CA ASP A 16 -3.87 5.68 8.79
C ASP A 16 -2.48 5.81 8.17
N SER A 17 -1.73 6.81 8.63
CA SER A 17 -0.39 7.10 8.12
C SER A 17 0.49 7.74 9.18
N ASP A 18 1.78 7.78 8.87
CA ASP A 18 2.76 8.64 9.53
C ASP A 18 3.06 9.88 8.65
N SER A 19 2.18 10.19 7.69
CA SER A 19 2.36 11.33 6.79
C SER A 19 1.97 12.64 7.48
N ILE A 20 2.79 13.68 7.35
CA ILE A 20 2.50 15.03 7.86
C ILE A 20 2.53 16.08 6.76
N TYR A 21 1.80 17.17 6.97
CA TYR A 21 1.92 18.37 6.16
C TYR A 21 1.53 19.64 6.94
N HIS A 22 1.92 20.83 6.47
CA HIS A 22 1.77 22.05 7.27
C HIS A 22 0.34 22.58 7.34
N GLN A 23 -0.44 22.42 6.27
CA GLN A 23 -1.81 22.93 6.15
C GLN A 23 -2.62 22.02 5.22
N PRO A 24 -3.94 21.87 5.40
CA PRO A 24 -4.77 21.17 4.42
C PRO A 24 -4.57 21.77 3.03
N TYR A 25 -4.60 20.93 2.00
CA TYR A 25 -4.42 21.38 0.63
C TYR A 25 -5.29 20.59 -0.33
N ARG A 26 -5.57 21.24 -1.46
CA ARG A 26 -6.36 20.70 -2.56
C ARG A 26 -5.48 20.52 -3.79
N LEU A 27 -5.58 19.35 -4.40
CA LEU A 27 -4.95 19.02 -5.68
C LEU A 27 -6.03 18.80 -6.73
N GLU A 28 -5.83 19.40 -7.90
CA GLU A 28 -6.63 19.08 -9.08
C GLU A 28 -5.74 18.44 -10.12
N VAL A 29 -5.96 17.15 -10.37
CA VAL A 29 -5.11 16.34 -11.25
C VAL A 29 -6.01 15.60 -12.23
N GLU A 30 -5.89 15.97 -13.51
CA GLU A 30 -6.75 15.48 -14.59
C GLU A 30 -8.25 15.69 -14.30
N HIS A 31 -8.99 14.61 -14.04
CA HIS A 31 -10.43 14.60 -13.72
C HIS A 31 -10.71 14.38 -12.23
N PHE A 32 -9.66 14.27 -11.42
CA PHE A 32 -9.75 14.08 -9.98
C PHE A 32 -9.49 15.38 -9.22
N ILE A 33 -10.19 15.51 -8.11
CA ILE A 33 -9.97 16.54 -7.10
C ILE A 33 -9.68 15.81 -5.81
N LEU A 34 -8.55 16.13 -5.17
CA LEU A 34 -8.13 15.54 -3.92
C LEU A 34 -8.01 16.64 -2.86
N ASP A 35 -8.76 16.55 -1.77
CA ASP A 35 -8.50 17.36 -0.58
C ASP A 35 -7.83 16.50 0.49
N VAL A 36 -6.64 16.94 0.93
CA VAL A 36 -5.87 16.29 2.00
C VAL A 36 -6.25 16.92 3.32
N MET A 37 -6.90 16.15 4.19
CA MET A 37 -7.36 16.60 5.49
C MET A 37 -6.37 16.20 6.58
N LEU A 38 -6.07 17.15 7.46
CA LEU A 38 -5.09 16.98 8.54
C LEU A 38 -5.79 16.90 9.90
N GLY A 39 -5.29 16.02 10.75
CA GLY A 39 -5.64 15.94 12.17
C GLY A 39 -4.97 16.97 13.05
N GLN A 40 -5.24 16.89 14.36
CA GLN A 40 -4.70 17.81 15.36
C GLN A 40 -3.16 17.87 15.37
N SER A 41 -2.51 16.74 15.06
CA SER A 41 -1.04 16.62 14.99
C SER A 41 -0.44 16.92 13.61
N LYS A 42 -1.18 17.56 12.70
CA LYS A 42 -0.77 17.79 11.30
C LYS A 42 -0.55 16.51 10.48
N VAL A 43 -0.98 15.38 11.02
CA VAL A 43 -0.95 14.07 10.35
C VAL A 43 -2.11 13.98 9.36
N VAL A 44 -1.88 13.37 8.21
CA VAL A 44 -2.94 13.11 7.22
C VAL A 44 -3.90 12.03 7.78
N GLU A 45 -5.15 12.42 8.02
CA GLU A 45 -6.18 11.55 8.61
C GLU A 45 -7.28 11.15 7.63
N ALA A 46 -7.48 11.92 6.56
CA ALA A 46 -8.46 11.61 5.53
C ALA A 46 -8.10 12.21 4.17
N LEU A 47 -8.62 11.58 3.12
CA LEU A 47 -8.62 12.11 1.76
C LEU A 47 -10.07 12.24 1.29
N ASN A 48 -10.42 13.41 0.77
CA ASN A 48 -11.60 13.56 -0.07
C ASN A 48 -11.16 13.37 -1.52
N ILE A 49 -11.70 12.35 -2.18
CA ILE A 49 -11.41 12.04 -3.58
C ILE A 49 -12.70 12.27 -4.35
N ALA A 50 -12.70 13.27 -5.22
CA ALA A 50 -13.86 13.62 -6.04
C ALA A 50 -13.54 13.52 -7.53
N LEU A 51 -14.59 13.23 -8.31
CA LEU A 51 -14.56 13.21 -9.76
C LEU A 51 -15.65 14.12 -10.31
N ARG A 52 -15.31 14.88 -11.36
CA ARG A 52 -16.26 15.72 -12.10
C ARG A 52 -17.12 14.85 -13.01
N VAL A 53 -18.40 14.74 -12.72
CA VAL A 53 -19.37 13.92 -13.44
C VAL A 53 -20.22 14.80 -14.35
N LYS A 54 -20.26 14.45 -15.65
CA LYS A 54 -21.24 14.99 -16.60
C LYS A 54 -22.50 14.13 -16.54
N ASN A 55 -23.68 14.73 -16.72
CA ASN A 55 -24.97 14.04 -16.67
C ASN A 55 -25.22 13.32 -15.32
N TYR A 56 -24.94 13.99 -14.21
CA TYR A 56 -25.05 13.45 -12.86
C TYR A 56 -26.44 12.91 -12.48
N GLN A 57 -27.48 13.34 -13.20
CA GLN A 57 -28.88 12.91 -13.00
C GLN A 57 -29.05 11.39 -13.08
N ASP A 58 -28.23 10.70 -13.88
CA ASP A 58 -28.28 9.24 -14.00
C ASP A 58 -27.73 8.51 -12.77
N PHE A 59 -27.03 9.22 -11.88
CA PHE A 59 -26.29 8.68 -10.73
C PHE A 59 -26.83 9.14 -9.38
N LEU A 60 -27.88 9.97 -9.37
CA LEU A 60 -28.51 10.38 -8.13
C LEU A 60 -29.23 9.19 -7.46
N PRO A 61 -29.25 9.12 -6.12
CA PRO A 61 -30.11 8.19 -5.41
C PRO A 61 -31.57 8.38 -5.82
N GLU A 62 -32.25 7.29 -6.16
CA GLU A 62 -33.69 7.35 -6.41
C GLU A 62 -34.43 7.05 -5.12
N VAL A 63 -35.23 8.01 -4.67
CA VAL A 63 -36.15 7.80 -3.55
C VAL A 63 -37.50 7.41 -4.13
N SER A 64 -37.93 6.19 -3.84
CA SER A 64 -39.29 5.75 -4.13
C SER A 64 -40.02 5.56 -2.81
N SER A 65 -41.19 6.20 -2.68
CA SER A 65 -42.11 5.98 -1.58
C SER A 65 -43.28 5.16 -2.07
N ASP A 66 -43.46 3.98 -1.50
CA ASP A 66 -44.67 3.21 -1.70
C ASP A 66 -45.73 3.66 -0.66
N ILE A 67 -46.81 4.24 -1.18
CA ILE A 67 -47.87 4.89 -0.39
C ILE A 67 -48.62 3.86 0.47
N GLU A 68 -48.69 2.60 0.03
CA GLU A 68 -49.41 1.54 0.75
C GLU A 68 -48.58 0.91 1.87
N SER A 69 -47.28 0.68 1.66
CA SER A 69 -46.41 0.05 2.64
C SER A 69 -45.78 1.01 3.66
N ARG A 70 -45.85 2.33 3.44
CA ARG A 70 -45.14 3.38 4.22
C ARG A 70 -43.62 3.16 4.30
N ILE A 71 -43.05 2.33 3.43
CA ILE A 71 -41.62 2.07 3.38
C ILE A 71 -41.01 2.98 2.30
N THR A 72 -40.15 3.90 2.73
CA THR A 72 -39.31 4.68 1.81
C THR A 72 -38.12 3.81 1.40
N GLN A 73 -38.03 3.51 0.11
CA GLN A 73 -36.87 2.81 -0.46
C GLN A 73 -35.95 3.82 -1.13
N ILE A 74 -34.71 3.91 -0.64
CA ILE A 74 -33.64 4.66 -1.28
C ILE A 74 -32.83 3.67 -2.11
N LYS A 75 -32.98 3.73 -3.44
CA LYS A 75 -32.14 2.97 -4.35
C LYS A 75 -30.88 3.77 -4.64
N LEU A 76 -29.81 3.42 -3.94
CA LEU A 76 -28.47 3.86 -4.30
C LEU A 76 -28.13 3.20 -5.64
N ARG A 77 -28.06 3.98 -6.72
CA ARG A 77 -27.48 3.51 -7.97
C ARG A 77 -25.98 3.36 -7.71
N ASP A 78 -25.52 2.13 -7.57
CA ASP A 78 -24.10 1.84 -7.37
C ASP A 78 -23.36 2.37 -8.60
N SER A 79 -22.73 3.53 -8.45
CA SER A 79 -22.15 4.22 -9.58
C SER A 79 -20.90 3.45 -9.96
N SER A 80 -20.78 3.04 -11.23
CA SER A 80 -19.51 2.56 -11.77
C SER A 80 -18.35 3.55 -11.52
N LEU A 81 -18.70 4.81 -11.22
CA LEU A 81 -17.82 5.88 -10.79
C LEU A 81 -17.12 5.65 -9.45
N SER A 82 -17.73 4.91 -8.51
CA SER A 82 -17.07 4.57 -7.25
C SER A 82 -15.85 3.68 -7.45
N PHE A 83 -15.84 2.84 -8.50
CA PHE A 83 -14.67 2.03 -8.81
C PHE A 83 -13.46 2.90 -9.15
N PHE A 84 -13.62 3.99 -9.90
CA PHE A 84 -12.49 4.88 -10.22
C PHE A 84 -11.93 5.58 -8.99
N LEU A 85 -12.79 5.97 -8.05
CA LEU A 85 -12.36 6.62 -6.81
C LEU A 85 -11.69 5.63 -5.85
N ILE A 86 -12.21 4.39 -5.77
CA ILE A 86 -11.62 3.30 -4.98
C ILE A 86 -10.28 2.85 -5.58
N ASP A 87 -10.20 2.71 -6.90
CA ASP A 87 -8.97 2.37 -7.62
C ASP A 87 -7.87 3.42 -7.36
N LEU A 88 -8.23 4.70 -7.42
CA LEU A 88 -7.30 5.78 -7.06
C LEU A 88 -6.89 5.71 -5.59
N ALA A 89 -7.81 5.41 -4.67
CA ALA A 89 -7.50 5.23 -3.26
C ALA A 89 -6.54 4.04 -3.02
N GLN A 90 -6.74 2.91 -3.69
CA GLN A 90 -5.86 1.73 -3.61
C GLN A 90 -4.47 2.01 -4.19
N HIS A 91 -4.40 2.75 -5.29
CA HIS A 91 -3.17 3.20 -5.91
C HIS A 91 -2.35 4.10 -4.95
N ILE A 92 -3.01 5.10 -4.35
CA ILE A 92 -2.40 5.98 -3.35
C ILE A 92 -1.99 5.18 -2.11
N GLU A 93 -2.83 4.28 -1.61
CA GLU A 93 -2.53 3.42 -0.46
C GLU A 93 -1.26 2.59 -0.71
N SER A 94 -1.15 1.98 -1.88
CA SER A 94 -0.07 1.04 -2.20
C SER A 94 1.27 1.76 -2.40
N LEU A 95 1.33 2.74 -3.30
CA LEU A 95 2.58 3.46 -3.61
C LEU A 95 2.93 4.51 -2.56
N GLY A 96 1.93 5.12 -1.94
CA GLY A 96 2.12 6.10 -0.86
C GLY A 96 2.67 5.49 0.41
N SER A 97 2.64 4.16 0.56
CA SER A 97 3.30 3.46 1.67
C SER A 97 4.82 3.70 1.68
N PHE A 98 5.44 3.72 0.49
CA PHE A 98 6.87 3.98 0.33
C PHE A 98 7.22 5.45 0.54
N TRP A 99 6.54 6.40 -0.10
CA TRP A 99 6.95 7.82 -0.03
C TRP A 99 6.42 8.53 1.21
N PHE A 100 5.20 8.21 1.62
CA PHE A 100 4.48 8.96 2.65
C PHE A 100 4.31 8.17 3.95
N GLY A 101 4.60 6.87 3.97
CA GLY A 101 4.38 6.05 5.16
C GLY A 101 2.89 5.80 5.42
N ILE A 102 2.09 5.66 4.36
CA ILE A 102 0.68 5.24 4.46
C ILE A 102 0.63 3.78 4.90
N LYS A 103 -0.10 3.53 6.00
CA LYS A 103 -0.31 2.19 6.56
C LYS A 103 -1.58 1.55 6.04
N LYS A 104 -2.67 2.32 5.94
CA LYS A 104 -3.97 1.86 5.44
C LYS A 104 -4.79 3.06 4.96
N ILE A 105 -5.51 2.88 3.86
CA ILE A 105 -6.64 3.71 3.47
C ILE A 105 -7.88 2.84 3.54
N TYR A 106 -8.90 3.27 4.27
CA TYR A 106 -10.13 2.50 4.50
C TYR A 106 -11.10 2.65 3.32
N TRP A 107 -10.65 2.30 2.11
CA TRP A 107 -11.42 2.42 0.87
C TRP A 107 -12.52 1.36 0.74
N GLU A 108 -12.51 0.31 1.58
CA GLU A 108 -13.59 -0.68 1.69
C GLU A 108 -14.86 -0.11 2.35
N SER A 109 -14.71 0.98 3.12
CA SER A 109 -15.80 1.62 3.86
C SER A 109 -15.79 3.14 3.67
N PRO A 110 -15.84 3.64 2.43
CA PRO A 110 -15.74 5.07 2.16
C PRO A 110 -17.06 5.77 2.53
N LYS A 111 -16.96 6.97 3.11
CA LYS A 111 -18.13 7.84 3.24
C LYS A 111 -18.40 8.46 1.87
N ARG A 112 -19.61 8.28 1.33
CA ARG A 112 -20.00 8.84 0.02
C ARG A 112 -20.72 10.16 0.23
N VAL A 113 -20.27 11.22 -0.46
CA VAL A 113 -20.87 12.55 -0.38
C VAL A 113 -21.03 13.09 -1.79
N TRP A 114 -22.17 13.70 -2.06
CA TRP A 114 -22.41 14.44 -3.29
C TRP A 114 -22.31 15.93 -2.96
N VAL A 115 -21.38 16.65 -3.60
CA VAL A 115 -21.11 18.05 -3.31
C VAL A 115 -21.70 18.91 -4.41
N ALA A 116 -22.62 19.82 -4.04
CA ALA A 116 -23.18 20.81 -4.94
C ALA A 116 -22.12 21.84 -5.35
N GLU A 117 -22.02 22.14 -6.63
CA GLU A 117 -21.26 23.27 -7.16
C GLU A 117 -22.18 24.49 -7.44
N THR A 118 -23.52 24.31 -7.43
CA THR A 118 -24.49 25.40 -7.66
C THR A 118 -25.65 25.47 -6.63
N PRO A 119 -26.27 26.65 -6.42
CA PRO A 119 -27.43 26.80 -5.51
C PRO A 119 -28.68 26.00 -5.91
N GLN A 120 -28.76 25.54 -7.17
CA GLN A 120 -29.82 24.64 -7.62
C GLN A 120 -29.52 23.19 -7.21
N GLU A 121 -28.27 22.76 -7.31
CA GLU A 121 -27.82 21.44 -6.85
C GLU A 121 -27.93 21.31 -5.33
N GLU A 122 -27.68 22.39 -4.59
CA GLU A 122 -27.82 22.45 -3.14
C GLU A 122 -29.27 22.20 -2.68
N ARG A 123 -30.27 22.68 -3.44
CA ARG A 123 -31.69 22.40 -3.19
C ARG A 123 -32.06 20.93 -3.44
N ASP A 124 -31.39 20.29 -4.39
CA ASP A 124 -31.65 18.90 -4.78
C ASP A 124 -30.99 17.89 -3.81
N LEU A 125 -30.03 18.33 -2.97
CA LEU A 125 -29.09 17.49 -2.24
C LEU A 125 -29.39 17.21 -0.77
N GLY A 126 -30.50 17.72 -0.22
CA GLY A 126 -30.73 17.78 1.22
C GLY A 126 -30.34 16.50 2.00
N LEU A 127 -29.19 16.53 2.71
CA LEU A 127 -28.95 15.93 4.04
C LEU A 127 -27.50 16.05 4.58
N ILE A 128 -27.48 15.93 5.92
CA ILE A 128 -26.48 16.00 7.01
C ILE A 128 -25.13 15.26 6.81
N THR A 129 -24.05 15.83 7.35
CA THR A 129 -22.73 15.20 7.54
C THR A 129 -22.31 15.16 9.01
N ASN A 130 -21.74 14.04 9.48
CA ASN A 130 -21.00 13.93 10.75
C ASN A 130 -19.62 13.29 10.58
N ASP A 131 -18.72 13.60 11.52
CA ASP A 131 -17.28 13.34 11.55
C ASP A 131 -16.86 11.99 12.15
N PHE A 132 -15.66 11.55 11.79
CA PHE A 132 -14.95 10.43 12.41
C PHE A 132 -13.78 10.94 13.25
N GLN A 133 -13.64 10.43 14.47
CA GLN A 133 -12.42 10.55 15.30
C GLN A 133 -11.94 9.16 15.71
N ARG A 134 -10.62 8.93 15.66
CA ARG A 134 -9.86 8.39 16.81
C ARG A 134 -8.36 8.45 16.59
N GLU A 135 -7.66 8.90 17.63
CA GLU A 135 -6.21 8.90 17.80
C GLU A 135 -5.66 7.50 18.10
N SER A 136 -4.42 7.25 17.64
CA SER A 136 -3.50 6.34 18.30
C SER A 136 -2.10 6.94 18.30
N HIS A 137 -1.55 7.14 19.49
CA HIS A 137 -0.16 7.58 19.70
C HIS A 137 0.75 6.37 19.82
N GLU A 138 1.66 6.22 18.86
CA GLU A 138 2.92 5.49 19.03
C GLU A 138 4.04 6.35 18.44
N ASN A 139 5.31 6.05 18.75
CA ASN A 139 6.47 6.81 18.27
C ASN A 139 6.57 6.73 16.74
N LYS A 140 6.00 7.72 16.04
CA LYS A 140 5.95 7.80 14.58
C LYS A 140 7.19 8.49 14.01
N CYS A 141 7.77 7.91 12.96
CA CYS A 141 8.73 8.61 12.10
C CYS A 141 7.93 9.28 10.99
N TYR A 142 7.71 10.60 11.12
CA TYR A 142 6.82 11.32 10.22
C TYR A 142 7.47 11.58 8.86
N ARG A 143 6.70 11.40 7.77
CA ARG A 143 7.14 11.69 6.39
C ARG A 143 6.33 12.81 5.77
N GLN A 144 6.96 13.69 5.01
CA GLN A 144 6.25 14.81 4.38
C GLN A 144 5.49 14.33 3.14
N MET A 145 4.18 14.55 3.10
CA MET A 145 3.37 14.32 1.90
C MET A 145 3.27 15.61 1.08
N ALA A 146 4.35 15.93 0.35
CA ALA A 146 4.41 17.12 -0.48
C ALA A 146 3.38 17.06 -1.64
N PRO A 147 2.64 18.15 -1.93
CA PRO A 147 1.65 18.21 -3.00
C PRO A 147 2.18 17.76 -4.35
N GLU A 148 3.42 18.14 -4.68
CA GLU A 148 4.07 17.83 -5.96
C GLU A 148 4.35 16.34 -6.11
N MET A 149 4.74 15.67 -5.01
CA MET A 149 4.95 14.22 -4.99
C MET A 149 3.64 13.46 -5.12
N LEU A 150 2.59 13.91 -4.42
CA LEU A 150 1.26 13.30 -4.51
C LEU A 150 0.64 13.51 -5.91
N GLU A 151 0.77 14.71 -6.48
CA GLU A 151 0.35 15.01 -7.84
C GLU A 151 1.08 14.13 -8.86
N SER A 152 2.41 13.99 -8.74
CA SER A 152 3.20 13.09 -9.58
C SER A 152 2.73 11.64 -9.49
N LEU A 153 2.43 11.16 -8.27
CA LEU A 153 1.93 9.80 -8.03
C LEU A 153 0.57 9.54 -8.72
N ILE A 154 -0.31 10.55 -8.76
CA ILE A 154 -1.61 10.48 -9.43
C ILE A 154 -1.45 10.55 -10.95
N LYS A 155 -0.64 11.48 -11.47
CA LYS A 155 -0.38 11.63 -12.92
C LYS A 155 0.22 10.38 -13.53
N ASN A 156 1.15 9.75 -12.83
CA ASN A 156 1.87 8.57 -13.33
C ASN A 156 1.14 7.23 -13.04
N ARG A 157 -0.15 7.24 -12.70
CA ARG A 157 -0.88 6.02 -12.33
C ARG A 157 -0.84 4.91 -13.37
N GLN A 158 -0.90 5.27 -14.67
CA GLN A 158 -0.87 4.28 -15.75
C GLN A 158 0.50 3.62 -15.87
N LEU A 159 1.57 4.38 -15.61
CA LEU A 159 2.94 3.87 -15.60
C LEU A 159 3.16 2.88 -14.47
N HIS A 160 2.58 3.13 -13.29
CA HIS A 160 2.80 2.31 -12.09
C HIS A 160 1.73 1.24 -11.88
N ARG A 161 0.82 1.02 -12.84
CA ARG A 161 -0.33 0.13 -12.66
C ARG A 161 0.08 -1.30 -12.27
N ASN A 162 1.16 -1.80 -12.85
CA ASN A 162 1.75 -3.10 -12.56
C ASN A 162 2.48 -3.15 -11.20
N LEU A 163 2.75 -2.01 -10.56
CA LEU A 163 3.40 -1.94 -9.24
C LEU A 163 2.40 -1.89 -8.08
N VAL A 164 1.11 -1.63 -8.33
CA VAL A 164 0.09 -1.51 -7.28
C VAL A 164 0.03 -2.79 -6.42
N LEU A 165 -0.05 -3.96 -7.06
CA LEU A 165 -0.14 -5.23 -6.34
C LEU A 165 1.14 -5.57 -5.57
N PRO A 166 2.35 -5.57 -6.17
CA PRO A 166 3.60 -5.71 -5.41
C PRO A 166 3.68 -4.76 -4.22
N MET A 167 3.39 -3.47 -4.44
CA MET A 167 3.53 -2.45 -3.40
C MET A 167 2.49 -2.57 -2.29
N SER A 168 1.34 -3.20 -2.56
CA SER A 168 0.40 -3.59 -1.51
C SER A 168 1.01 -4.63 -0.56
N PHE A 169 1.76 -5.61 -1.08
CA PHE A 169 2.50 -6.57 -0.25
C PHE A 169 3.65 -5.90 0.51
N TYR A 170 4.39 -4.99 -0.12
CA TYR A 170 5.41 -4.20 0.59
C TYR A 170 4.82 -3.41 1.78
N ARG A 171 3.66 -2.76 1.58
CA ARG A 171 2.93 -2.03 2.63
C ARG A 171 2.59 -2.95 3.80
N GLU A 172 1.96 -4.10 3.53
CA GLU A 172 1.63 -5.08 4.56
C GLU A 172 2.88 -5.62 5.26
N GLY A 173 3.95 -5.87 4.51
CA GLY A 173 5.25 -6.27 5.06
C GLY A 173 5.78 -5.25 6.07
N CYS A 174 5.65 -3.96 5.78
CA CYS A 174 6.05 -2.89 6.71
C CYS A 174 5.17 -2.82 7.96
N ASN A 175 3.85 -2.96 7.80
CA ASN A 175 2.91 -2.98 8.92
C ASN A 175 3.18 -4.14 9.89
N GLU A 176 3.40 -5.33 9.33
CA GLU A 176 3.74 -6.54 10.07
C GLU A 176 5.11 -6.40 10.77
N PHE A 177 6.10 -5.80 10.09
CA PHE A 177 7.42 -5.55 10.68
C PHE A 177 7.34 -4.64 11.90
N SER A 178 6.63 -3.52 11.78
CA SER A 178 6.41 -2.57 12.88
C SER A 178 5.65 -3.21 14.04
N SER A 179 4.73 -4.13 13.72
CA SER A 179 3.98 -4.93 14.70
C SER A 179 4.78 -6.12 15.27
N ARG A 180 6.07 -6.25 14.93
CA ARG A 180 6.97 -7.35 15.34
C ARG A 180 6.52 -8.75 14.90
N ARG A 181 5.65 -8.83 13.89
CA ARG A 181 5.20 -10.08 13.25
C ARG A 181 6.13 -10.39 12.07
N TYR A 182 7.40 -10.68 12.40
CA TYR A 182 8.48 -10.74 11.41
C TYR A 182 8.34 -11.87 10.38
N THR A 183 7.68 -12.99 10.74
CA THR A 183 7.42 -14.07 9.77
C THR A 183 6.40 -13.66 8.70
N SER A 184 5.30 -13.01 9.11
CA SER A 184 4.33 -12.42 8.17
C SER A 184 4.95 -11.29 7.35
N SER A 185 5.78 -10.47 7.98
CA SER A 185 6.54 -9.41 7.31
C SER A 185 7.42 -9.97 6.20
N PHE A 186 8.22 -11.00 6.49
CA PHE A 186 9.05 -11.71 5.52
C PHE A 186 8.23 -12.23 4.34
N ILE A 187 7.10 -12.91 4.60
CA ILE A 187 6.27 -13.50 3.54
C ILE A 187 5.69 -12.43 2.62
N ASN A 188 5.21 -11.31 3.18
CA ASN A 188 4.71 -10.19 2.39
C ASN A 188 5.81 -9.58 1.51
N PHE A 189 7.00 -9.32 2.06
CA PHE A 189 8.14 -8.87 1.23
C PHE A 189 8.56 -9.90 0.18
N TYR A 190 8.42 -11.20 0.47
CA TYR A 190 8.69 -12.24 -0.51
C TYR A 190 7.69 -12.22 -1.67
N PHE A 191 6.39 -12.03 -1.39
CA PHE A 191 5.37 -11.91 -2.45
C PHE A 191 5.59 -10.70 -3.36
N TYR A 192 6.10 -9.58 -2.83
CA TYR A 192 6.55 -8.47 -3.65
C TYR A 192 7.58 -8.91 -4.71
N LEU A 193 8.62 -9.67 -4.31
CA LEU A 193 9.64 -10.16 -5.25
C LEU A 193 9.12 -11.27 -6.16
N ASP A 194 8.28 -12.16 -5.64
CA ASP A 194 7.74 -13.31 -6.40
C ASP A 194 6.78 -12.86 -7.51
N ASP A 195 5.95 -11.84 -7.25
CA ASP A 195 5.05 -11.25 -8.25
C ASP A 195 5.84 -10.57 -9.38
N LEU A 196 6.89 -9.83 -9.03
CA LEU A 196 7.71 -9.09 -10.00
C LEU A 196 8.66 -10.00 -10.80
N TYR A 197 9.28 -11.01 -10.17
CA TYR A 197 10.41 -11.75 -10.74
C TYR A 197 10.27 -13.27 -10.69
N GLY A 198 9.29 -13.80 -9.94
CA GLY A 198 9.10 -15.25 -9.77
C GLY A 198 8.41 -15.94 -10.95
N GLN A 199 7.80 -15.17 -11.87
CA GLN A 199 7.13 -15.66 -13.08
C GLN A 199 6.10 -16.80 -12.81
N GLY A 200 5.45 -16.77 -11.64
CA GLY A 200 4.50 -17.79 -11.20
C GLY A 200 5.11 -19.18 -10.92
N LYS A 201 6.45 -19.29 -10.81
CA LYS A 201 7.12 -20.55 -10.48
C LYS A 201 7.02 -20.83 -9.00
N THR A 202 6.74 -22.09 -8.66
CA THR A 202 6.53 -22.49 -7.26
C THR A 202 7.68 -23.31 -6.70
N LYS A 203 8.48 -23.97 -7.57
CA LYS A 203 9.62 -24.80 -7.15
C LYS A 203 10.83 -23.94 -6.80
N ASN A 204 11.44 -24.21 -5.65
CA ASN A 204 12.58 -23.45 -5.14
C ASN A 204 13.69 -23.23 -6.18
N LYS A 205 14.18 -24.30 -6.83
CA LYS A 205 15.26 -24.19 -7.83
C LYS A 205 14.89 -23.34 -9.03
N GLU A 206 13.62 -23.38 -9.47
CA GLU A 206 13.16 -22.57 -10.62
C GLU A 206 13.16 -21.08 -10.23
N VAL A 207 12.68 -20.75 -9.04
CA VAL A 207 12.66 -19.38 -8.52
C VAL A 207 14.08 -18.86 -8.22
N GLU A 208 14.93 -19.69 -7.60
CA GLU A 208 16.33 -19.36 -7.37
C GLU A 208 17.05 -19.02 -8.68
N ASN A 209 16.84 -19.80 -9.74
CA ASN A 209 17.44 -19.54 -11.04
C ASN A 209 16.94 -18.23 -11.66
N LEU A 210 15.63 -17.94 -11.56
CA LEU A 210 15.07 -16.67 -12.03
C LEU A 210 15.69 -15.49 -11.30
N PHE A 211 15.72 -15.53 -9.97
CA PHE A 211 16.31 -14.47 -9.15
C PHE A 211 17.80 -14.29 -9.42
N LYS A 212 18.56 -15.38 -9.56
CA LYS A 212 19.99 -15.34 -9.89
C LYS A 212 20.26 -14.80 -11.29
N SER A 213 19.32 -14.95 -12.23
CA SER A 213 19.45 -14.45 -13.60
C SER A 213 19.05 -12.98 -13.78
N SER A 214 18.29 -12.43 -12.84
CA SER A 214 17.83 -11.04 -12.89
C SER A 214 18.91 -10.08 -12.38
N GLU A 215 19.49 -9.28 -13.28
CA GLU A 215 20.50 -8.28 -12.93
C GLU A 215 19.98 -7.29 -11.88
N HIS A 216 18.72 -6.89 -11.99
CA HIS A 216 18.04 -5.99 -11.07
C HIS A 216 17.98 -6.58 -9.66
N ILE A 217 17.52 -7.83 -9.52
CA ILE A 217 17.55 -8.51 -8.21
C ILE A 217 18.98 -8.56 -7.68
N ARG A 218 19.96 -8.96 -8.50
CA ARG A 218 21.35 -9.08 -8.05
C ARG A 218 21.88 -7.77 -7.50
N LYS A 219 21.67 -6.65 -8.19
CA LYS A 219 22.04 -5.30 -7.72
C LYS A 219 21.38 -4.96 -6.39
N ALA A 220 20.09 -5.24 -6.24
CA ALA A 220 19.38 -4.99 -4.98
C ALA A 220 19.94 -5.83 -3.81
N PHE A 221 20.35 -7.07 -4.07
CA PHE A 221 21.05 -7.90 -3.07
C PHE A 221 22.45 -7.36 -2.76
N GLU A 222 23.18 -6.84 -3.74
CA GLU A 222 24.50 -6.21 -3.51
C GLU A 222 24.40 -4.93 -2.67
N GLU A 223 23.38 -4.09 -2.90
CA GLU A 223 23.08 -2.92 -2.06
C GLU A 223 22.65 -3.34 -0.65
N ALA A 224 21.83 -4.39 -0.53
CA ALA A 224 21.45 -4.94 0.78
C ALA A 224 22.66 -5.50 1.55
N ILE A 225 23.58 -6.19 0.88
CA ILE A 225 24.82 -6.67 1.48
C ILE A 225 25.63 -5.49 2.01
N ARG A 226 25.83 -4.43 1.20
CA ARG A 226 26.53 -3.22 1.62
C ARG A 226 25.88 -2.56 2.83
N PHE A 227 24.56 -2.43 2.84
CA PHE A 227 23.82 -1.89 3.97
C PHE A 227 24.11 -2.65 5.29
N PHE A 228 24.15 -3.99 5.27
CA PHE A 228 24.48 -4.78 6.46
C PHE A 228 25.97 -4.73 6.83
N GLN A 229 26.87 -4.60 5.85
CA GLN A 229 28.31 -4.46 6.08
C GLN A 229 28.65 -3.09 6.67
N ASP A 230 28.02 -2.01 6.22
CA ASP A 230 28.23 -0.67 6.76
C ASP A 230 27.73 -0.59 8.23
N GLU A 231 26.78 -1.46 8.60
CA GLU A 231 26.28 -1.65 9.96
C GLU A 231 26.93 -2.87 10.67
N GLU A 232 28.23 -3.16 10.43
CA GLU A 232 28.93 -4.37 10.91
C GLU A 232 28.93 -4.57 12.44
N ASN A 233 28.59 -3.54 13.23
CA ASN A 233 28.49 -3.65 14.69
C ASN A 233 27.05 -3.61 15.19
N SER A 234 26.06 -3.75 14.30
CA SER A 234 24.65 -3.74 14.65
C SER A 234 24.17 -5.11 15.11
N GLU A 235 23.18 -5.11 16.01
CA GLU A 235 22.45 -6.33 16.39
C GLU A 235 21.84 -7.04 15.15
N ASN A 236 21.42 -6.27 14.14
CA ASN A 236 20.83 -6.82 12.91
C ASN A 236 21.81 -7.68 12.12
N TRP A 237 23.08 -7.27 12.09
CA TRP A 237 24.12 -7.97 11.35
C TRP A 237 24.52 -9.28 12.01
N GLU A 238 24.73 -9.27 13.32
CA GLU A 238 25.02 -10.50 14.08
C GLU A 238 23.85 -11.48 14.00
N GLU A 239 22.60 -11.00 14.17
CA GLU A 239 21.40 -11.83 13.99
C GLU A 239 21.30 -12.42 12.57
N LEU A 240 21.79 -11.73 11.53
CA LEU A 240 21.79 -12.25 10.16
C LEU A 240 22.87 -13.31 9.95
N LYS A 241 24.09 -13.09 10.46
CA LYS A 241 25.19 -14.08 10.40
C LYS A 241 24.80 -15.38 11.07
N GLU A 242 24.28 -15.32 12.29
CA GLU A 242 23.84 -16.51 13.03
C GLU A 242 22.79 -17.30 12.24
N PHE A 243 21.86 -16.60 11.59
CA PHE A 243 20.84 -17.23 10.76
C PHE A 243 21.45 -17.92 9.53
N LEU A 244 22.41 -17.28 8.86
CA LEU A 244 23.14 -17.83 7.71
C LEU A 244 23.94 -19.07 8.09
N GLU A 245 24.66 -19.04 9.21
CA GLU A 245 25.43 -20.18 9.72
C GLU A 245 24.53 -21.37 10.03
N MET A 246 23.42 -21.12 10.73
CA MET A 246 22.42 -22.14 11.08
C MET A 246 21.82 -22.80 9.82
N GLU A 247 21.48 -22.01 8.80
CA GLU A 247 20.92 -22.52 7.54
C GLU A 247 21.99 -22.98 6.54
N LYS A 248 23.27 -22.89 6.92
CA LYS A 248 24.46 -23.27 6.12
C LYS A 248 24.49 -22.54 4.76
N LYS A 249 24.28 -21.23 4.79
CA LYS A 249 24.29 -20.35 3.63
C LYS A 249 25.44 -19.36 3.70
N ALA A 250 25.99 -19.01 2.54
CA ALA A 250 27.05 -18.02 2.44
C ALA A 250 26.45 -16.60 2.49
N PHE A 251 27.19 -15.66 3.08
CA PHE A 251 26.88 -14.24 2.95
C PHE A 251 27.36 -13.71 1.59
N SER A 252 26.59 -14.04 0.55
CA SER A 252 26.80 -13.60 -0.82
C SER A 252 25.45 -13.47 -1.52
N VAL A 253 25.39 -12.79 -2.67
CA VAL A 253 24.15 -12.63 -3.45
C VAL A 253 23.45 -13.98 -3.64
N ASP A 254 24.18 -14.98 -4.16
CA ASP A 254 23.63 -16.30 -4.44
C ASP A 254 23.22 -17.04 -3.15
N GLY A 255 24.01 -16.93 -2.07
CA GLY A 255 23.71 -17.56 -0.80
C GLY A 255 22.48 -16.97 -0.12
N LEU A 256 22.28 -15.65 -0.23
CA LEU A 256 21.11 -14.94 0.28
C LEU A 256 19.87 -15.23 -0.55
N ILE A 257 19.97 -15.32 -1.89
CA ILE A 257 18.84 -15.76 -2.74
C ILE A 257 18.37 -17.15 -2.31
N GLU A 258 19.29 -18.09 -2.14
CA GLU A 258 18.94 -19.44 -1.67
C GLU A 258 18.35 -19.43 -0.27
N LEU A 259 18.86 -18.58 0.63
CA LEU A 259 18.32 -18.41 1.98
C LEU A 259 16.85 -17.99 1.93
N ILE A 260 16.52 -16.92 1.21
CA ILE A 260 15.15 -16.37 1.22
C ILE A 260 14.14 -17.34 0.60
N VAL A 261 14.52 -18.05 -0.48
CA VAL A 261 13.66 -19.06 -1.11
C VAL A 261 13.46 -20.26 -0.18
N GLN A 262 14.51 -20.66 0.55
CA GLN A 262 14.41 -21.71 1.57
C GLN A 262 13.52 -21.29 2.74
N ILE A 263 13.64 -20.07 3.24
CA ILE A 263 12.81 -19.55 4.34
C ILE A 263 11.34 -19.53 3.92
N ARG A 264 11.00 -19.09 2.70
CA ARG A 264 9.61 -19.14 2.19
C ARG A 264 9.03 -20.55 2.29
N GLY A 265 9.76 -21.56 1.84
CA GLY A 265 9.33 -22.96 1.97
C GLY A 265 9.21 -23.42 3.42
N ASN A 266 10.13 -22.97 4.29
CA ASN A 266 10.11 -23.33 5.70
C ASN A 266 8.92 -22.73 6.46
N LEU A 267 8.56 -21.48 6.18
CA LEU A 267 7.44 -20.77 6.79
C LEU A 267 6.08 -21.25 6.28
N SER A 268 6.01 -21.75 5.03
CA SER A 268 4.77 -22.25 4.42
C SER A 268 4.33 -23.63 4.95
N HIS A 269 5.25 -24.41 5.54
CA HIS A 269 4.99 -25.78 5.99
C HIS A 269 5.53 -25.99 7.40
N PHE A 270 4.66 -25.80 8.41
CA PHE A 270 4.99 -26.08 9.80
C PHE A 270 5.03 -27.59 10.06
N SER A 271 6.06 -28.04 10.79
CA SER A 271 6.15 -29.39 11.31
C SER A 271 7.05 -29.42 12.53
N GLN A 272 6.55 -29.95 13.65
CA GLN A 272 7.33 -30.14 14.88
C GLN A 272 8.47 -31.15 14.71
N LYS A 273 8.40 -32.04 13.70
CA LYS A 273 9.42 -33.06 13.43
C LYS A 273 10.58 -32.55 12.55
N SER A 274 10.50 -31.30 12.09
CA SER A 274 11.52 -30.69 11.24
C SER A 274 12.78 -30.36 12.06
N SER A 275 13.94 -30.68 11.51
CA SER A 275 15.23 -30.19 12.03
C SER A 275 15.53 -28.73 11.64
N LYS A 276 14.82 -28.19 10.63
CA LYS A 276 14.96 -26.79 10.20
C LYS A 276 14.17 -25.85 11.11
N LYS A 277 14.64 -24.61 11.24
CA LYS A 277 13.94 -23.56 11.97
C LYS A 277 12.61 -23.24 11.30
N LYS A 278 11.52 -23.38 12.04
CA LYS A 278 10.15 -23.10 11.59
C LYS A 278 9.63 -21.84 12.27
N GLY A 279 8.88 -21.03 11.54
CA GLY A 279 8.18 -19.90 12.12
C GLY A 279 6.98 -20.37 12.93
N HIS A 280 6.81 -19.81 14.12
CA HIS A 280 5.62 -19.96 14.96
C HIS A 280 5.41 -18.68 15.79
N PRO A 281 4.25 -18.50 16.44
CA PRO A 281 3.93 -17.25 17.14
C PRO A 281 4.93 -16.86 18.26
N LEU A 282 5.69 -17.82 18.80
CA LEU A 282 6.58 -17.59 19.95
C LEU A 282 8.04 -17.30 19.56
N ASN A 283 8.44 -17.43 18.28
CA ASN A 283 9.81 -17.20 17.83
C ASN A 283 9.91 -16.14 16.72
N GLN A 284 8.99 -15.17 16.70
CA GLN A 284 9.01 -14.11 15.68
C GLN A 284 10.34 -13.36 15.65
N ARG A 285 10.89 -13.02 16.83
CA ARG A 285 12.15 -12.25 16.98
C ARG A 285 13.29 -12.85 16.16
N ASP A 286 13.38 -14.16 16.12
CA ASP A 286 14.39 -14.92 15.40
C ASP A 286 14.41 -14.64 13.89
N PHE A 287 13.29 -14.18 13.32
CA PHE A 287 13.16 -13.88 11.89
C PHE A 287 13.31 -12.38 11.58
N ARG A 288 13.62 -11.53 12.56
CA ARG A 288 13.70 -10.08 12.34
C ARG A 288 14.79 -9.70 11.34
N SER A 289 16.01 -10.21 11.50
CA SER A 289 17.15 -9.86 10.63
C SER A 289 16.89 -10.24 9.16
N VAL A 290 16.33 -11.42 8.94
CA VAL A 290 15.93 -11.88 7.59
C VAL A 290 14.72 -11.13 7.03
N ALA A 291 13.78 -10.69 7.87
CA ALA A 291 12.68 -9.81 7.43
C ALA A 291 13.19 -8.40 7.08
N LEU A 292 14.20 -7.90 7.82
CA LEU A 292 14.86 -6.63 7.52
C LEU A 292 15.64 -6.72 6.22
N LEU A 293 16.36 -7.82 5.99
CA LEU A 293 17.03 -8.10 4.71
C LEU A 293 16.04 -8.04 3.54
N MET A 294 14.90 -8.74 3.65
CA MET A 294 13.86 -8.71 2.63
C MET A 294 13.30 -7.30 2.40
N LYS A 295 13.07 -6.54 3.47
CA LYS A 295 12.64 -5.15 3.40
C LYS A 295 13.64 -4.29 2.63
N SER A 296 14.94 -4.43 2.91
CA SER A 296 16.01 -3.69 2.24
C SER A 296 16.06 -4.02 0.75
N ILE A 297 15.96 -5.31 0.37
CA ILE A 297 15.91 -5.74 -1.03
C ILE A 297 14.70 -5.12 -1.76
N CYS A 298 13.53 -5.08 -1.12
CA CYS A 298 12.34 -4.44 -1.69
C CYS A 298 12.56 -2.94 -1.91
N ILE A 299 13.23 -2.24 -0.98
CA ILE A 299 13.55 -0.81 -1.11
C ILE A 299 14.48 -0.57 -2.29
N PHE A 300 15.56 -1.35 -2.42
CA PHE A 300 16.54 -1.17 -3.49
C PHE A 300 15.95 -1.50 -4.87
N THR A 301 15.16 -2.58 -4.98
CA THR A 301 14.45 -2.89 -6.23
C THR A 301 13.42 -1.81 -6.59
N PHE A 302 12.63 -1.32 -5.63
CA PHE A 302 11.63 -0.29 -5.92
C PHE A 302 12.27 1.00 -6.42
N THR A 303 13.42 1.38 -5.86
CA THR A 303 14.15 2.58 -6.27
C THR A 303 14.48 2.55 -7.76
N GLU A 304 14.97 1.43 -8.29
CA GLU A 304 15.23 1.27 -9.72
C GLU A 304 13.93 1.24 -10.56
N LEU A 305 12.87 0.55 -10.11
CA LEU A 305 11.58 0.51 -10.82
C LEU A 305 10.94 1.89 -11.01
N THR A 306 11.11 2.81 -10.04
CA THR A 306 10.58 4.18 -10.18
C THR A 306 11.25 5.02 -11.26
N THR A 307 12.36 4.55 -11.84
CA THR A 307 13.03 5.20 -12.98
C THR A 307 12.47 4.76 -14.35
N GLY A 308 11.50 3.83 -14.36
CA GLY A 308 10.86 3.31 -15.58
C GLY A 308 11.44 2.00 -16.09
N GLU A 309 12.44 1.43 -15.38
CA GLU A 309 12.94 0.09 -15.67
C GLU A 309 11.85 -0.96 -15.43
N GLN A 310 11.79 -1.96 -16.30
CA GLN A 310 10.86 -3.09 -16.14
C GLN A 310 11.55 -4.21 -15.37
N PRO A 311 10.81 -4.96 -14.53
CA PRO A 311 11.34 -6.17 -13.92
C PRO A 311 11.75 -7.15 -15.04
N LYS A 312 13.01 -7.53 -15.07
CA LYS A 312 13.61 -8.46 -16.05
C LYS A 312 14.22 -9.65 -15.36
#